data_AF-A0ABD4ZCH7-F1
#
_entry.id   AF-A0ABD4ZCH7-F1
#
_cell.length_a   1.000
_cell.length_b   1.000
_cell.length_c   1.000
_cell.angle_alpha   90.00
_cell.angle_beta   90.00
_cell.angle_gamma   90.00
#
_symmetry.space_group_name_H-M   'P 1'
#
loop_
_entity.id
_entity.type
_entity.pdbx_description
1 polymer ?
#
loop_
_entity_poly.entity_id
_entity_poly.type
_entity_poly.pdbx_seq_one_letter_code
_entity_poly.pdbx_strand_id
1 'polypeptide(L)'
;NLVNRLSVLENVLIGALGSTPFWRTCFSYFTREQKQRALQALTRVGMVHFAHQRVSTLSGGQQQRVAIARALMQQAKVILADEPIASLDPESAR
;
A
#
# COMPACT_ATOMS: atom_id res chain seq x y z
N ASN A 1 -2.61 -8.69 5.95
CA ASN A 1 -3.22 -9.49 4.87
C ASN A 1 -3.56 -8.65 3.65
N LEU A 2 -2.91 -8.91 2.50
CA LEU A 2 -3.31 -8.34 1.21
C LEU A 2 -4.47 -9.14 0.62
N VAL A 3 -5.24 -8.53 -0.28
CA VAL A 3 -6.35 -9.14 -0.99
C VAL A 3 -5.90 -9.52 -2.39
N ASN A 4 -5.64 -10.81 -2.59
CA ASN A 4 -5.05 -11.38 -3.81
C ASN A 4 -5.83 -11.07 -5.09
N ARG A 5 -7.18 -11.00 -5.00
CA ARG A 5 -8.05 -10.69 -6.15
C ARG A 5 -8.00 -9.23 -6.59
N LEU A 6 -7.53 -8.32 -5.73
CA LEU A 6 -7.48 -6.89 -6.03
C LEU A 6 -6.13 -6.50 -6.61
N SER A 7 -6.11 -5.38 -7.31
CA SER A 7 -4.89 -4.75 -7.78
C SER A 7 -4.02 -4.25 -6.63
N VAL A 8 -2.75 -4.01 -6.93
CA VAL A 8 -1.80 -3.37 -6.00
C VAL A 8 -2.31 -2.02 -5.52
N LEU A 9 -2.80 -1.19 -6.44
CA LEU A 9 -3.32 0.14 -6.12
C LEU A 9 -4.54 0.07 -5.18
N GLU A 10 -5.47 -0.84 -5.44
CA GLU A 10 -6.64 -1.04 -4.57
C GLU A 10 -6.21 -1.51 -3.18
N ASN A 11 -5.25 -2.44 -3.10
CA ASN A 11 -4.72 -2.90 -1.81
C ASN A 11 -4.09 -1.78 -1.00
N VAL A 12 -3.36 -0.87 -1.65
CA VAL A 12 -2.73 0.28 -1.00
C VAL A 12 -3.77 1.33 -0.59
N LEU A 13 -4.77 1.59 -1.44
CA LEU A 13 -5.90 2.47 -1.14
C LEU A 13 -6.73 1.98 0.05
N ILE A 14 -6.93 0.66 0.17
CA ILE A 14 -7.58 0.04 1.33
C ILE A 14 -6.79 0.31 2.62
N GLY A 15 -5.46 0.45 2.52
CA GLY A 15 -4.63 0.87 3.65
C GLY A 15 -5.13 2.14 4.30
N ALA A 16 -5.48 3.15 3.51
CA ALA A 16 -5.90 4.46 4.00
C ALA A 16 -7.18 4.46 4.88
N LEU A 17 -7.91 3.34 4.96
CA LEU A 17 -9.28 3.30 5.51
C LEU A 17 -9.41 2.87 6.98
N GLY A 18 -8.29 2.58 7.67
CA GLY A 18 -8.33 2.20 9.09
C GLY A 18 -9.24 1.00 9.39
N SER A 19 -9.83 0.97 10.59
CA SER A 19 -10.64 -0.13 11.14
C SER A 19 -12.05 -0.26 10.55
N THR A 20 -12.37 0.44 9.46
CA THR A 20 -13.73 0.50 8.89
C THR A 20 -14.05 -0.78 8.11
N PRO A 21 -15.31 -1.31 8.15
CA PRO A 21 -15.68 -2.52 7.43
C PRO A 21 -15.39 -2.42 5.91
N PHE A 22 -14.51 -3.30 5.44
CA PHE A 22 -13.90 -3.41 4.11
C PHE A 22 -14.86 -3.21 2.92
N TRP A 23 -16.09 -3.71 2.97
CA TRP A 23 -17.08 -3.62 1.88
C TRP A 23 -17.79 -2.27 1.81
N ARG A 24 -17.84 -1.51 2.92
CA ARG A 24 -18.66 -0.30 3.01
C ARG A 24 -17.99 0.90 2.34
N THR A 25 -16.66 0.89 2.25
CA THR A 25 -15.90 1.96 1.62
C THR A 25 -15.49 1.65 0.18
N CYS A 26 -15.33 0.36 -0.18
CA CYS A 26 -15.05 -0.05 -1.56
C CYS A 26 -16.11 0.38 -2.57
N PHE A 27 -17.35 0.63 -2.14
CA PHE A 27 -18.45 1.11 -3.01
C PHE A 27 -18.56 2.63 -3.12
N SER A 28 -17.75 3.43 -2.40
CA SER A 28 -17.93 4.88 -2.37
C SER A 28 -16.59 5.62 -2.59
N TYR A 29 -16.22 5.74 -3.86
CA TYR A 29 -15.33 6.77 -4.44
C TYR A 29 -14.05 7.15 -3.66
N PHE A 30 -12.93 6.46 -3.94
CA PHE A 30 -11.61 7.02 -3.65
C PHE A 30 -11.38 8.31 -4.45
N THR A 31 -11.03 9.40 -3.75
CA THR A 31 -10.77 10.70 -4.39
C THR A 31 -9.51 10.64 -5.25
N ARG A 32 -9.36 11.57 -6.20
CA ARG A 32 -8.13 11.71 -6.99
C ARG A 32 -6.90 11.90 -6.09
N GLU A 33 -7.07 12.62 -4.99
CA GLU A 33 -6.01 12.87 -4.01
C GLU A 33 -5.56 11.57 -3.31
N GLN A 34 -6.50 10.71 -2.90
CA GLN A 34 -6.17 9.41 -2.31
C GLN A 34 -5.44 8.50 -3.30
N LYS A 35 -5.87 8.50 -4.57
CA LYS A 35 -5.18 7.77 -5.64
C LYS A 35 -3.76 8.30 -5.84
N GLN A 36 -3.57 9.62 -5.84
CA GLN A 36 -2.25 10.23 -5.96
C GLN A 36 -1.35 9.85 -4.79
N ARG A 37 -1.85 9.90 -3.56
CA ARG A 37 -1.11 9.47 -2.36
C ARG A 37 -0.73 7.99 -2.41
N ALA A 38 -1.64 7.13 -2.86
CA ALA A 38 -1.38 5.70 -3.03
C ALA A 38 -0.30 5.43 -4.08
N LEU A 39 -0.33 6.16 -5.20
CA LEU A 39 0.71 6.07 -6.23
C LEU A 39 2.06 6.57 -5.70
N GLN A 40 2.09 7.66 -4.94
CA GLN A 40 3.33 8.13 -4.28
C GLN A 40 3.90 7.09 -3.30
N ALA A 41 3.05 6.46 -2.49
CA ALA A 41 3.47 5.39 -1.59
C ALA A 41 4.03 4.19 -2.35
N LEU A 42 3.42 3.82 -3.48
CA LEU A 42 3.92 2.77 -4.37
C LEU A 42 5.25 3.14 -5.02
N THR A 43 5.45 4.40 -5.42
CA THR A 43 6.72 4.88 -5.96
C THR A 43 7.84 4.73 -4.93
N ARG A 44 7.59 5.10 -3.66
CA ARG A 44 8.60 4.99 -2.58
C ARG A 44 9.10 3.56 -2.34
N VAL A 45 8.28 2.55 -2.62
CA VAL A 45 8.66 1.13 -2.46
C VAL A 45 9.07 0.47 -3.79
N GLY A 46 9.12 1.23 -4.89
CA GLY A 46 9.46 0.74 -6.22
C GLY A 46 8.38 -0.13 -6.89
N MET A 47 7.11 0.03 -6.51
CA MET A 47 5.99 -0.80 -6.98
C MET A 47 4.99 -0.05 -7.87
N VAL A 48 5.27 1.19 -8.29
CA VAL A 48 4.34 2.02 -9.07
C VAL A 48 3.95 1.38 -10.42
N HIS A 49 4.89 0.71 -11.09
CA HIS A 49 4.64 0.03 -12.37
C HIS A 49 3.69 -1.17 -12.24
N PHE A 50 3.53 -1.70 -11.03
CA PHE A 50 2.63 -2.82 -10.73
C PHE A 50 1.26 -2.36 -10.23
N ALA A 51 0.98 -1.05 -10.19
CA ALA A 51 -0.23 -0.48 -9.59
C ALA A 51 -1.53 -1.15 -10.07
N HIS A 52 -1.63 -1.49 -11.35
CA HIS A 52 -2.82 -2.11 -11.94
C HIS A 52 -2.77 -3.65 -11.99
N GLN A 53 -1.65 -4.25 -11.59
CA GLN A 53 -1.49 -5.71 -11.57
C GLN A 53 -2.19 -6.29 -10.33
N ARG A 54 -2.74 -7.50 -10.45
CA ARG A 54 -3.31 -8.24 -9.32
C ARG A 54 -2.23 -8.65 -8.34
N VAL A 55 -2.49 -8.52 -7.04
CA VAL A 55 -1.52 -8.92 -6.02
C VAL A 55 -1.18 -10.41 -6.08
N SER A 56 -2.14 -11.26 -6.50
CA SER A 56 -1.92 -12.71 -6.67
C SER A 56 -0.79 -13.08 -7.63
N THR A 57 -0.39 -12.18 -8.53
CA THR A 57 0.66 -12.45 -9.53
C THR A 57 2.02 -11.89 -9.12
N LEU A 58 2.12 -11.29 -7.93
CA LEU A 58 3.36 -10.75 -7.40
C LEU A 58 4.13 -11.82 -6.62
N SER A 59 5.47 -11.75 -6.66
CA SER A 59 6.34 -12.55 -5.79
C SER A 59 6.14 -12.19 -4.31
N GLY A 60 6.55 -13.08 -3.39
CA GLY A 60 6.44 -12.82 -1.95
C GLY A 60 7.11 -11.51 -1.50
N GLY A 61 8.31 -11.21 -2.01
CA GLY A 61 9.00 -9.94 -1.71
C GLY A 61 8.30 -8.71 -2.29
N GLN A 62 7.68 -8.82 -3.47
CA GLN A 62 6.85 -7.76 -4.04
C GLN A 62 5.58 -7.54 -3.20
N GLN A 63 4.94 -8.60 -2.73
CA GLN A 63 3.80 -8.51 -1.82
C GLN A 63 4.18 -7.81 -0.51
N GLN A 64 5.36 -8.10 0.05
CA GLN A 64 5.86 -7.39 1.24
C GLN A 64 6.01 -5.89 0.99
N ARG A 65 6.55 -5.47 -0.16
CA ARG A 65 6.64 -4.05 -0.56
C ARG A 65 5.27 -3.39 -0.69
N VAL A 66 4.28 -4.09 -1.24
CA VAL A 66 2.89 -3.58 -1.30
C VAL A 66 2.30 -3.42 0.11
N ALA A 67 2.60 -4.35 1.03
CA ALA A 67 2.18 -4.23 2.42
C ALA A 67 2.79 -3.00 3.12
N ILE A 68 4.06 -2.68 2.82
CA ILE A 68 4.73 -1.46 3.29
C ILE A 68 4.04 -0.21 2.72
N ALA A 69 3.81 -0.15 1.40
CA ALA A 69 3.11 0.98 0.78
C ALA A 69 1.72 1.21 1.39
N ARG A 70 1.02 0.12 1.73
CA ARG A 70 -0.26 0.17 2.42
C ARG A 70 -0.14 0.74 3.85
N ALA A 71 0.90 0.37 4.59
CA ALA A 71 1.17 0.91 5.93
C ALA A 71 1.52 2.41 5.86
N LEU A 72 2.27 2.84 4.84
CA LEU A 72 2.54 4.26 4.61
C LEU A 72 1.26 5.07 4.36
N MET A 73 0.27 4.48 3.66
CA MET A 73 -1.04 5.11 3.45
C MET A 73 -1.88 5.24 4.72
N GLN A 74 -1.64 4.42 5.74
CA GLN A 74 -2.39 4.47 7.01
C GLN A 74 -2.08 5.71 7.84
N GLN A 75 -1.05 6.48 7.50
CA GLN A 75 -0.53 7.58 8.33
C GLN A 75 -0.40 7.16 9.81
N ALA A 76 -0.05 5.89 10.04
CA ALA A 76 0.02 5.35 11.39
C ALA A 76 1.12 6.10 12.14
N LYS A 77 0.75 6.73 13.27
CA LYS A 77 1.69 7.49 14.10
C LYS A 77 2.81 6.61 14.67
N VAL A 78 2.59 5.30 14.71
CA VAL A 78 3.56 4.28 15.13
C VAL A 78 3.37 3.05 14.23
N ILE A 79 4.45 2.61 13.57
CA ILE A 79 4.52 1.34 12.85
C ILE A 79 5.44 0.43 13.68
N LEU A 80 4.89 -0.62 14.28
CA LEU A 80 5.68 -1.65 14.97
C LEU A 80 6.06 -2.71 13.93
N ALA A 81 7.33 -2.76 13.55
CA ALA A 81 7.87 -3.81 12.67
C ALA A 81 8.90 -4.62 13.47
N ASP A 82 8.62 -5.91 13.70
CA ASP A 82 9.46 -6.82 14.49
C ASP A 82 10.54 -7.54 13.65
N GLU A 83 10.86 -6.99 12.48
CA GLU A 83 12.07 -7.32 11.72
C GLU A 83 12.57 -6.05 11.02
N PRO A 84 13.89 -5.77 11.02
CA PRO A 84 14.41 -4.56 10.42
C PRO A 84 14.16 -4.62 8.91
N ILE A 85 13.49 -3.59 8.38
CA ILE A 85 13.23 -3.42 6.95
C ILE A 85 14.55 -3.00 6.28
N ALA A 86 15.50 -3.93 6.20
CA ALA A 86 16.88 -3.76 5.76
C ALA A 86 17.04 -3.38 4.26
N SER A 87 15.98 -2.91 3.60
CA SER A 87 16.04 -2.48 2.20
C SER A 87 15.26 -1.19 1.91
N LEU A 88 14.83 -0.44 2.94
CA LEU A 88 14.39 0.94 2.78
C LEU A 88 15.60 1.85 3.03
N ASP A 89 16.52 1.88 2.07
CA ASP A 89 17.55 2.93 2.04
C ASP A 89 16.89 4.32 1.89
N PRO A 90 17.54 5.38 2.39
CA PRO A 90 16.91 6.44 3.18
C PRO A 90 16.91 7.77 2.40
N GLU A 91 16.42 7.77 1.17
CA GLU A 91 16.39 8.97 0.31
C GLU A 91 15.03 9.70 0.35
N SER A 92 14.18 9.48 1.35
CA SER A 92 12.87 10.16 1.47
C SER A 92 12.66 10.93 2.77
N ALA A 93 13.74 11.27 3.47
CA ALA A 93 13.74 12.18 4.62
C ALA A 93 14.45 13.52 4.31
N ARG A 94 14.11 14.14 3.17
CA ARG A 94 14.34 15.56 2.90
C ARG A 94 13.09 16.20 2.33
#